data_AF-A0ABC8TUU8-F1
#
_entry.id   AF-A0ABC8TUU8-F1
#
_cell.length_a   1.000
_cell.length_b   1.000
_cell.length_c   1.000
_cell.angle_alpha   90.00
_cell.angle_beta   90.00
_cell.angle_gamma   90.00
#
_symmetry.space_group_name_H-M   'P 1'
#
loop_
_entity.id
_entity.type
_entity.pdbx_description
1 polymer ?
#
loop_
_entity_poly.entity_id
_entity_poly.type
_entity_poly.pdbx_seq_one_letter_code
_entity_poly.pdbx_strand_id
1 'polypeptide(L)'
;MLLTSSCDCLRVSQVTREGKFMQSDVPRQLVYGTMVFVRQTIVADASCALSRAVCIATRYSAVRRQFGSQNGLETQVIDYKTQQSRLFPLMASAYAFRFVGEWLTWLYKDVTQRLQANDFSTLPEAHACTAGLKSLTTSATADGIEECRKLCGGHGYLCSSGLPELFAVYVPACTYEGDNFVLLLQVARFLMKTVSQLGSGKKPVGTVGYMGRIEHLMQCRCDVQRAEDWLKPSAILEAFEARAARMSVARAENLSKFANSEEGFAELSADLVEAAVAHCQLIIVSKFIEKVQQDIPGKGVKHQLEVLCNVYALFLLHKHQGEFLATSCITPKQASLANDQLRTLYSQVRPNAISLVDAFNYTDHYLGSILGRYDGNVYPKLYEAAWKDPLNDSVVPDGYHEYIRPILKQQLRTAKL
;
A
#
# COMPACT_ATOMS: atom_id res chain seq x y z
N MET A 1 26.09 -28.64 -23.84
CA MET A 1 25.54 -29.17 -22.58
C MET A 1 24.18 -29.77 -22.88
N LEU A 2 24.06 -31.09 -22.86
CA LEU A 2 22.75 -31.75 -22.90
C LEU A 2 22.27 -31.84 -21.45
N LEU A 3 21.19 -31.12 -21.11
CA LEU A 3 20.50 -31.30 -19.83
C LEU A 3 19.97 -32.74 -19.79
N THR A 4 20.32 -33.49 -18.75
CA THR A 4 19.82 -34.85 -18.52
C THR A 4 18.38 -34.81 -18.00
N SER A 5 17.57 -35.85 -18.26
CA SER A 5 16.18 -35.95 -17.77
C SER A 5 16.03 -35.87 -16.24
N SER A 6 17.10 -36.09 -15.48
CA SER A 6 17.16 -35.87 -14.04
C SER A 6 17.22 -34.40 -13.62
N CYS A 7 17.38 -33.46 -14.56
CA CYS A 7 17.33 -32.02 -14.31
C CYS A 7 15.89 -31.48 -14.31
N ASP A 8 14.89 -32.28 -14.68
CA ASP A 8 13.49 -31.87 -14.66
C ASP A 8 12.95 -31.81 -13.21
N CYS A 9 12.18 -30.77 -12.89
CA CYS A 9 11.51 -30.63 -11.59
C CYS A 9 10.29 -31.57 -11.48
N LEU A 10 10.54 -32.87 -11.25
CA LEU A 10 9.54 -33.93 -11.39
C LEU A 10 8.62 -34.18 -10.15
N ARG A 11 8.47 -33.20 -9.25
CA ARG A 11 7.74 -33.41 -7.97
C ARG A 11 6.24 -33.61 -8.16
N VAL A 12 5.61 -32.83 -9.05
CA VAL A 12 4.13 -32.84 -9.30
C VAL A 12 3.76 -33.46 -10.66
N SER A 13 4.75 -33.68 -11.52
CA SER A 13 4.62 -34.28 -12.84
C SER A 13 5.88 -35.07 -13.12
N GLN A 14 5.78 -36.22 -13.77
CA GLN A 14 6.89 -37.09 -14.12
C GLN A 14 6.92 -37.28 -15.63
N VAL A 15 8.11 -37.43 -16.22
CA VAL A 15 8.29 -37.84 -17.61
C VAL A 15 9.12 -39.12 -17.58
N THR A 16 8.57 -40.22 -18.12
CA THR A 16 9.30 -41.48 -18.16
C THR A 16 10.45 -41.40 -19.17
N ARG A 17 11.38 -42.36 -19.11
CA ARG A 17 12.51 -42.43 -20.04
C ARG A 17 12.05 -42.55 -21.50
N GLU A 18 10.86 -43.10 -21.72
CA GLU A 18 10.21 -43.26 -23.03
C GLU A 18 9.48 -41.98 -23.49
N GLY A 19 9.58 -40.88 -22.74
CA GLY A 19 8.96 -39.60 -23.08
C GLY A 19 7.47 -39.50 -22.72
N LYS A 20 6.95 -40.40 -21.87
CA LYS A 20 5.53 -40.38 -21.46
C LYS A 20 5.33 -39.46 -20.27
N PHE A 21 4.45 -38.46 -20.42
CA PHE A 21 4.01 -37.61 -19.32
C PHE A 21 3.09 -38.39 -18.37
N MET A 22 3.37 -38.30 -17.07
CA MET A 22 2.56 -38.85 -16.00
C MET A 22 2.38 -37.80 -14.91
N GLN A 23 1.17 -37.71 -14.34
CA GLN A 23 0.95 -36.87 -13.16
C GLN A 23 1.39 -37.64 -11.92
N SER A 24 2.10 -36.97 -10.99
CA SER A 24 2.51 -37.60 -9.74
C SER A 24 1.35 -37.60 -8.73
N ASP A 25 1.48 -38.42 -7.68
CA ASP A 25 0.51 -38.49 -6.57
C ASP A 25 0.54 -37.24 -5.67
N VAL A 26 1.47 -36.31 -5.92
CA VAL A 26 1.59 -35.05 -5.16
C VAL A 26 0.57 -34.04 -5.68
N PRO A 27 -0.35 -33.53 -4.83
CA PRO A 27 -1.32 -32.52 -5.23
C PRO A 27 -0.65 -31.27 -5.81
N ARG A 28 -1.05 -30.86 -7.03
CA ARG A 28 -0.55 -29.64 -7.70
C ARG A 28 -0.83 -28.39 -6.87
N GLN A 29 -1.87 -28.43 -6.04
CA GLN A 29 -2.28 -27.38 -5.13
C GLN A 29 -1.15 -26.97 -4.16
N LEU A 30 -0.20 -27.88 -3.87
CA LEU A 30 0.95 -27.59 -3.02
C LEU A 30 1.89 -26.52 -3.60
N VAL A 31 1.89 -26.32 -4.93
CA VAL A 31 2.66 -25.26 -5.58
C VAL A 31 2.14 -23.87 -5.20
N TYR A 32 0.86 -23.72 -4.87
CA TYR A 32 0.33 -22.43 -4.42
C TYR A 32 0.89 -22.00 -3.07
N GLY A 33 1.42 -22.93 -2.26
CA GLY A 33 2.05 -22.62 -0.98
C GLY A 33 3.25 -21.68 -1.13
N THR A 34 4.07 -21.85 -2.17
CA THR A 34 5.21 -20.95 -2.42
C THR A 34 4.74 -19.57 -2.87
N MET A 35 3.72 -19.51 -3.73
CA MET A 35 3.15 -18.23 -4.20
C MET A 35 2.54 -17.42 -3.06
N VAL A 36 1.82 -18.07 -2.13
CA VAL A 36 1.27 -17.42 -0.93
C VAL A 36 2.38 -16.87 -0.04
N PHE A 37 3.47 -17.64 0.16
CA PHE A 37 4.63 -17.21 0.93
C PHE A 37 5.32 -15.98 0.32
N VAL A 38 5.66 -16.04 -0.98
CA VAL A 38 6.35 -14.93 -1.67
C VAL A 38 5.51 -13.66 -1.66
N ARG A 39 4.19 -13.77 -1.88
CA ARG A 39 3.31 -12.58 -1.81
C ARG A 39 3.21 -12.02 -0.40
N GLN A 40 3.25 -12.86 0.63
CA GLN A 40 3.30 -12.42 2.02
C GLN A 40 4.57 -11.62 2.32
N THR A 41 5.74 -12.04 1.82
CA THR A 41 6.98 -11.28 2.00
C THR A 41 6.92 -9.93 1.29
N ILE A 42 6.36 -9.87 0.07
CA ILE A 42 6.20 -8.61 -0.69
C ILE A 42 5.33 -7.59 0.07
N VAL A 43 4.25 -8.05 0.70
CA VAL A 43 3.39 -7.17 1.53
C VAL A 43 4.15 -6.66 2.76
N ALA A 44 4.97 -7.49 3.39
CA ALA A 44 5.85 -7.06 4.48
C ALA A 44 6.88 -6.03 3.99
N ASP A 45 7.49 -6.25 2.83
CA ASP A 45 8.45 -5.33 2.21
C ASP A 45 7.81 -3.98 1.84
N ALA A 46 6.54 -3.98 1.43
CA ALA A 46 5.76 -2.75 1.22
C ALA A 46 5.69 -1.90 2.50
N SER A 47 5.41 -2.52 3.64
CA SER A 47 5.41 -1.80 4.93
C SER A 47 6.78 -1.22 5.27
N CYS A 48 7.87 -1.95 5.01
CA CYS A 48 9.24 -1.52 5.25
C CYS A 48 9.65 -0.36 4.33
N ALA A 49 9.35 -0.44 3.04
CA ALA A 49 9.70 0.62 2.09
C ALA A 49 8.90 1.91 2.37
N LEU A 50 7.59 1.80 2.63
CA LEU A 50 6.75 2.95 2.94
C LEU A 50 7.19 3.63 4.24
N SER A 51 7.45 2.86 5.30
CA SER A 51 7.89 3.41 6.59
C SER A 51 9.24 4.12 6.51
N ARG A 52 10.18 3.64 5.69
CA ARG A 52 11.44 4.37 5.41
C ARG A 52 11.17 5.74 4.78
N ALA A 53 10.34 5.79 3.74
CA ALA A 53 10.01 7.05 3.07
C ALA A 53 9.28 8.02 3.99
N VAL A 54 8.28 7.53 4.73
CA VAL A 54 7.54 8.31 5.73
C VAL A 54 8.46 8.81 6.85
N CYS A 55 9.41 8.00 7.31
CA CYS A 55 10.39 8.40 8.32
C CYS A 55 11.20 9.63 7.86
N ILE A 56 11.74 9.56 6.63
CA ILE A 56 12.49 10.65 6.02
C ILE A 56 11.63 11.91 5.91
N ALA A 57 10.44 11.79 5.30
CA ALA A 57 9.55 12.93 5.09
C ALA A 57 9.06 13.53 6.41
N THR A 58 8.79 12.72 7.43
CA THR A 58 8.32 13.19 8.75
C THR A 58 9.39 13.97 9.48
N ARG A 59 10.61 13.42 9.58
CA ARG A 59 11.74 14.10 10.21
C ARG A 59 12.06 15.40 9.49
N TYR A 60 12.16 15.37 8.16
CA TYR A 60 12.44 16.58 7.38
C TYR A 60 11.32 17.62 7.49
N SER A 61 10.05 17.20 7.52
CA SER A 61 8.93 18.13 7.67
C SER A 61 8.91 18.84 9.03
N ALA A 62 9.49 18.23 10.07
CA ALA A 62 9.69 18.88 11.36
C ALA A 62 10.91 19.82 11.36
N VAL A 63 11.96 19.54 10.59
CA VAL A 63 13.13 20.41 10.49
C VAL A 63 12.87 21.63 9.59
N ARG A 64 12.20 21.41 8.44
CA ARG A 64 11.97 22.44 7.44
C ARG A 64 10.94 23.46 7.92
N ARG A 65 11.32 24.73 7.83
CA ARG A 65 10.44 25.88 8.04
C ARG A 65 10.31 26.65 6.73
N GLN A 66 9.11 27.10 6.39
CA GLN A 66 8.85 27.88 5.19
C GLN A 66 7.49 28.59 5.30
N PHE A 67 7.47 29.88 5.01
CA PHE A 67 6.31 30.78 5.17
C PHE A 67 5.82 30.86 6.62
N GLY A 68 4.84 31.75 6.85
CA GLY A 68 4.16 31.95 8.13
C GLY A 68 5.12 32.31 9.26
N SER A 69 5.10 33.55 9.75
CA SER A 69 5.98 33.93 10.85
C SER A 69 5.22 33.94 12.18
N GLN A 70 5.75 33.23 13.17
CA GLN A 70 5.44 33.49 14.57
C GLN A 70 6.73 33.89 15.29
N ASN A 71 6.78 35.12 15.78
CA ASN A 71 7.93 35.66 16.53
C ASN A 71 9.26 35.64 15.75
N GLY A 72 9.21 35.83 14.42
CA GLY A 72 10.40 35.90 13.56
C GLY A 72 10.93 34.54 13.10
N LEU A 73 10.39 33.42 13.60
CA LEU A 73 10.66 32.09 13.08
C LEU A 73 9.52 31.64 12.16
N GLU A 74 9.89 31.12 11.00
CA GLU A 74 8.94 30.53 10.05
C GLU A 74 8.30 29.25 10.63
N THR A 75 7.08 28.94 10.24
CA THR A 75 6.32 27.77 10.69
C THR A 75 6.96 26.47 10.16
N GLN A 76 6.99 25.41 10.97
CA GLN A 76 7.45 24.08 10.52
C GLN A 76 6.46 23.55 9.48
N VAL A 77 6.94 23.00 8.37
CA VAL A 77 6.03 22.61 7.28
C VAL A 77 5.04 21.51 7.70
N ILE A 78 5.41 20.66 8.66
CA ILE A 78 4.52 19.65 9.26
C ILE A 78 3.31 20.24 10.01
N ASP A 79 3.31 21.54 10.34
CA ASP A 79 2.17 22.21 10.98
C ASP A 79 1.06 22.55 9.99
N TYR A 80 1.36 22.63 8.70
CA TYR A 80 0.36 22.88 7.68
C TYR A 80 -0.54 21.66 7.46
N LYS A 81 -1.86 21.88 7.46
CA LYS A 81 -2.84 20.82 7.25
C LYS A 81 -2.68 20.11 5.90
N THR A 82 -2.18 20.81 4.88
CA THR A 82 -1.84 20.22 3.58
C THR A 82 -0.67 19.25 3.66
N GLN A 83 0.38 19.54 4.45
CA GLN A 83 1.47 18.59 4.70
C GLN A 83 0.95 17.38 5.49
N GLN A 84 0.14 17.62 6.52
CA GLN A 84 -0.44 16.56 7.36
C GLN A 84 -1.37 15.63 6.56
N SER A 85 -2.25 16.19 5.72
CA SER A 85 -3.21 15.41 4.92
C SER A 85 -2.57 14.56 3.84
N ARG A 86 -1.32 14.86 3.47
CA ARG A 86 -0.53 14.10 2.50
C ARG A 86 0.36 13.07 3.20
N LEU A 87 0.96 13.42 4.35
CA LEU A 87 1.93 12.60 5.06
C LEU A 87 1.30 11.61 6.05
N PHE A 88 0.35 12.04 6.88
CA PHE A 88 -0.18 11.21 7.97
C PHE A 88 -1.00 10.01 7.47
N PRO A 89 -1.73 10.08 6.35
CA PRO A 89 -2.30 8.88 5.75
C PRO A 89 -1.27 7.85 5.29
N LEU A 90 -0.11 8.29 4.81
CA LEU A 90 1.00 7.39 4.44
C LEU A 90 1.62 6.74 5.68
N MET A 91 1.77 7.51 6.77
CA MET A 91 2.19 6.98 8.06
C MET A 91 1.21 5.92 8.59
N ALA A 92 -0.09 6.22 8.56
CA ALA A 92 -1.12 5.26 8.93
C ALA A 92 -1.11 4.01 8.02
N SER A 93 -0.87 4.20 6.72
CA SER A 93 -0.74 3.11 5.75
C SER A 93 0.46 2.20 6.04
N ALA A 94 1.61 2.75 6.46
CA ALA A 94 2.77 1.96 6.82
C ALA A 94 2.49 0.98 7.99
N TYR A 95 1.78 1.45 9.01
CA TYR A 95 1.32 0.60 10.12
C TYR A 95 0.23 -0.39 9.69
N ALA A 96 -0.74 0.06 8.88
CA ALA A 96 -1.78 -0.81 8.35
C ALA A 96 -1.20 -1.97 7.52
N PHE A 97 -0.20 -1.68 6.67
CA PHE A 97 0.49 -2.67 5.84
C PHE A 97 1.34 -3.61 6.68
N ARG A 98 1.94 -3.12 7.77
CA ARG A 98 2.66 -3.97 8.73
C ARG A 98 1.71 -5.00 9.35
N PHE A 99 0.55 -4.57 9.84
CA PHE A 99 -0.39 -5.46 10.53
C PHE A 99 -1.11 -6.43 9.59
N VAL A 100 -1.46 -6.01 8.37
CA VAL A 100 -1.98 -6.97 7.38
C VAL A 100 -0.89 -7.96 6.94
N GLY A 101 0.39 -7.55 6.93
CA GLY A 101 1.53 -8.44 6.72
C GLY A 101 1.68 -9.50 7.82
N GLU A 102 1.49 -9.12 9.10
CA GLU A 102 1.44 -10.07 10.22
C GLU A 102 0.29 -11.08 10.08
N TRP A 103 -0.89 -10.59 9.69
CA TRP A 103 -2.03 -11.48 9.40
C TRP A 103 -1.76 -12.43 8.23
N LEU A 104 -1.10 -11.96 7.16
CA LEU A 104 -0.69 -12.84 6.06
C LEU A 104 0.32 -13.90 6.48
N THR A 105 1.21 -13.61 7.45
CA THR A 105 2.09 -14.63 8.03
C THR A 105 1.28 -15.72 8.74
N TRP A 106 0.23 -15.35 9.47
CA TRP A 106 -0.71 -16.31 10.06
C TRP A 106 -1.45 -17.10 8.98
N LEU A 107 -1.97 -16.43 7.95
CA LEU A 107 -2.69 -17.08 6.85
C LEU A 107 -1.82 -18.11 6.12
N TYR A 108 -0.55 -17.78 5.88
CA TYR A 108 0.41 -18.70 5.28
C TYR A 108 0.60 -19.97 6.13
N LYS A 109 0.70 -19.83 7.45
CA LYS A 109 0.80 -20.97 8.38
C LYS A 109 -0.47 -21.83 8.35
N ASP A 110 -1.65 -21.21 8.40
CA ASP A 110 -2.94 -21.92 8.32
C ASP A 110 -3.09 -22.69 7.01
N VAL A 111 -2.83 -22.03 5.87
CA VAL A 111 -2.88 -22.65 4.54
C VAL A 111 -1.89 -23.81 4.44
N THR A 112 -0.67 -23.65 4.94
CA THR A 112 0.35 -24.70 4.91
C THR A 112 -0.10 -25.92 5.73
N GLN A 113 -0.68 -25.71 6.91
CA GLN A 113 -1.20 -26.79 7.75
C GLN A 113 -2.37 -27.52 7.08
N ARG A 114 -3.31 -26.80 6.47
CA ARG A 114 -4.43 -27.38 5.72
C ARG A 114 -3.97 -28.17 4.50
N LEU A 115 -3.00 -27.63 3.75
CA LEU A 115 -2.40 -28.31 2.61
C LEU A 115 -1.74 -29.64 3.00
N GLN A 116 -1.06 -29.70 4.15
CA GLN A 116 -0.49 -30.95 4.68
C GLN A 116 -1.58 -31.97 5.04
N ALA A 117 -2.76 -31.50 5.44
CA ALA A 117 -3.94 -32.33 5.72
C ALA A 117 -4.79 -32.63 4.47
N ASN A 118 -4.34 -32.28 3.26
CA ASN A 118 -5.10 -32.36 2.00
C ASN A 118 -6.45 -31.61 2.03
N ASP A 119 -6.57 -30.56 2.85
CA ASP A 119 -7.69 -29.62 2.83
C ASP A 119 -7.36 -28.42 1.92
N PHE A 120 -8.11 -28.31 0.83
CA PHE A 120 -7.96 -27.24 -0.17
C PHE A 120 -9.08 -26.19 -0.10
N SER A 121 -9.95 -26.25 0.90
CA SER A 121 -11.17 -25.45 0.98
C SER A 121 -10.92 -23.94 1.03
N THR A 122 -9.87 -23.49 1.72
CA THR A 122 -9.52 -22.07 1.88
C THR A 122 -8.54 -21.56 0.83
N LEU A 123 -8.01 -22.43 -0.04
CA LEU A 123 -6.99 -22.07 -1.02
C LEU A 123 -7.44 -20.99 -2.03
N PRO A 124 -8.68 -21.02 -2.57
CA PRO A 124 -9.16 -19.97 -3.47
C PRO A 124 -9.18 -18.58 -2.81
N GLU A 125 -9.62 -18.52 -1.54
CA GLU A 125 -9.66 -17.28 -0.78
C GLU A 125 -8.23 -16.79 -0.48
N ALA A 126 -7.34 -17.67 -0.01
CA ALA A 126 -5.95 -17.31 0.28
C ALA A 126 -5.22 -16.78 -0.95
N HIS A 127 -5.46 -17.39 -2.13
CA HIS A 127 -4.90 -16.93 -3.39
C HIS A 127 -5.42 -15.52 -3.75
N ALA A 128 -6.74 -15.29 -3.67
CA ALA A 128 -7.32 -13.99 -3.95
C ALA A 128 -6.83 -12.91 -2.96
N CYS A 129 -6.81 -13.20 -1.66
CA CYS A 129 -6.34 -12.26 -0.64
C CYS A 129 -4.88 -11.87 -0.87
N THR A 130 -3.99 -12.84 -1.07
CA THR A 130 -2.56 -12.57 -1.27
C THR A 130 -2.29 -11.84 -2.60
N ALA A 131 -3.02 -12.17 -3.67
CA ALA A 131 -2.94 -11.45 -4.95
C ALA A 131 -3.34 -9.97 -4.80
N GLY A 132 -4.51 -9.74 -4.20
CA GLY A 132 -5.08 -8.40 -4.03
C GLY A 132 -4.27 -7.54 -3.07
N LEU A 133 -3.83 -8.09 -1.94
CA LEU A 133 -3.02 -7.35 -0.96
C LEU A 133 -1.63 -7.05 -1.50
N LYS A 134 -1.00 -7.96 -2.26
CA LYS A 134 0.26 -7.64 -2.96
C LYS A 134 0.04 -6.44 -3.88
N SER A 135 -0.98 -6.50 -4.74
CA SER A 135 -1.26 -5.42 -5.69
C SER A 135 -1.56 -4.08 -5.01
N LEU A 136 -2.46 -4.08 -4.03
CA LEU A 136 -2.88 -2.86 -3.34
C LEU A 136 -1.73 -2.22 -2.54
N THR A 137 -0.99 -3.01 -1.78
CA THR A 137 0.08 -2.48 -0.92
C THR A 137 1.30 -2.03 -1.72
N THR A 138 1.65 -2.70 -2.83
CA THR A 138 2.77 -2.26 -3.66
C THR A 138 2.46 -1.00 -4.45
N SER A 139 1.27 -0.90 -5.06
CA SER A 139 0.84 0.33 -5.73
C SER A 139 0.80 1.51 -4.76
N ALA A 140 0.14 1.35 -3.61
CA ALA A 140 0.02 2.42 -2.62
C ALA A 140 1.38 2.84 -2.03
N THR A 141 2.30 1.89 -1.86
CA THR A 141 3.65 2.19 -1.36
C THR A 141 4.49 2.92 -2.41
N ALA A 142 4.45 2.50 -3.68
CA ALA A 142 5.20 3.17 -4.75
C ALA A 142 4.78 4.64 -4.87
N ASP A 143 3.47 4.90 -4.91
CA ASP A 143 2.91 6.26 -4.91
C ASP A 143 3.30 7.02 -3.63
N GLY A 144 3.24 6.35 -2.48
CA GLY A 144 3.58 6.93 -1.18
C GLY A 144 5.05 7.34 -1.05
N ILE A 145 5.99 6.56 -1.59
CA ILE A 145 7.42 6.91 -1.59
C ILE A 145 7.65 8.16 -2.42
N GLU A 146 7.09 8.21 -3.63
CA GLU A 146 7.20 9.38 -4.51
C GLU A 146 6.50 10.60 -3.91
N GLU A 147 5.38 10.42 -3.21
CA GLU A 147 4.73 11.50 -2.49
C GLU A 147 5.58 12.02 -1.33
N CYS A 148 6.26 11.15 -0.58
CA CYS A 148 7.25 11.54 0.44
C CYS A 148 8.40 12.36 -0.16
N ARG A 149 8.83 12.03 -1.38
CA ARG A 149 9.83 12.82 -2.13
C ARG A 149 9.32 14.23 -2.40
N LYS A 150 8.09 14.36 -2.90
CA LYS A 150 7.45 15.67 -3.14
C LYS A 150 7.23 16.46 -1.86
N LEU A 151 6.92 15.81 -0.74
CA LEU A 151 6.76 16.43 0.59
C LEU A 151 8.06 17.06 1.11
N CYS A 152 9.22 16.64 0.61
CA CYS A 152 10.52 17.21 0.92
C CYS A 152 10.93 18.40 0.03
N GLY A 153 10.07 18.81 -0.91
CA GLY A 153 10.32 19.94 -1.82
C GLY A 153 11.57 19.72 -2.68
N GLY A 154 12.27 20.82 -3.00
CA GLY A 154 13.46 20.77 -3.87
C GLY A 154 14.58 19.86 -3.34
N HIS A 155 14.82 19.83 -2.04
CA HIS A 155 15.86 18.96 -1.46
C HIS A 155 15.52 17.47 -1.59
N GLY A 156 14.24 17.11 -1.68
CA GLY A 156 13.81 15.74 -1.97
C GLY A 156 14.21 15.25 -3.37
N TYR A 157 14.61 16.14 -4.27
CA TYR A 157 15.11 15.76 -5.60
C TYR A 157 16.55 15.21 -5.56
N LEU A 158 17.36 15.64 -4.59
CA LEU A 158 18.76 15.21 -4.47
C LEU A 158 18.85 13.73 -4.13
N CYS A 159 19.79 13.00 -4.74
CA CYS A 159 20.05 11.59 -4.42
C CYS A 159 20.39 11.39 -2.92
N SER A 160 21.05 12.37 -2.31
CA SER A 160 21.39 12.36 -0.88
C SER A 160 20.18 12.42 0.07
N SER A 161 18.98 12.69 -0.46
CA SER A 161 17.73 12.54 0.30
C SER A 161 17.31 11.07 0.50
N GLY A 162 17.87 10.12 -0.26
CA GLY A 162 17.55 8.69 -0.23
C GLY A 162 16.22 8.31 -0.88
N LEU A 163 15.31 9.26 -1.13
CA LEU A 163 13.98 9.00 -1.67
C LEU A 163 13.98 8.63 -3.17
N PRO A 164 14.79 9.26 -4.06
CA PRO A 164 14.84 8.86 -5.46
C PRO A 164 15.26 7.39 -5.67
N GLU A 165 16.32 6.96 -4.98
CA GLU A 165 16.81 5.57 -5.05
C GLU A 165 15.79 4.60 -4.43
N LEU A 166 15.21 4.96 -3.28
CA LEU A 166 14.17 4.15 -2.63
C LEU A 166 12.96 3.92 -3.54
N PHE A 167 12.53 4.93 -4.30
CA PHE A 167 11.46 4.75 -5.29
C PHE A 167 11.89 3.83 -6.43
N ALA A 168 13.07 4.10 -7.02
CA ALA A 168 13.58 3.34 -8.16
C ALA A 168 13.76 1.85 -7.85
N VAL A 169 14.26 1.51 -6.66
CA VAL A 169 14.44 0.11 -6.24
C VAL A 169 13.11 -0.57 -5.87
N TYR A 170 12.11 0.21 -5.46
CA TYR A 170 10.83 -0.34 -4.98
C TYR A 170 9.81 -0.57 -6.09
N VAL A 171 9.71 0.33 -7.08
CA VAL A 171 8.66 0.28 -8.12
C VAL A 171 8.56 -1.05 -8.90
N PRO A 172 9.63 -1.86 -9.09
CA PRO A 172 9.49 -3.19 -9.69
C PRO A 172 8.52 -4.13 -8.95
N ALA A 173 8.25 -3.89 -7.65
CA ALA A 173 7.29 -4.64 -6.86
C ALA A 173 5.85 -4.57 -7.39
N CYS A 174 5.55 -3.58 -8.24
CA CYS A 174 4.28 -3.47 -8.93
C CYS A 174 4.16 -4.42 -10.15
N THR A 175 5.26 -5.06 -10.56
CA THR A 175 5.33 -5.86 -11.79
C THR A 175 5.80 -7.30 -11.54
N TYR A 176 6.86 -7.52 -10.76
CA TYR A 176 7.30 -8.88 -10.46
C TYR A 176 6.25 -9.62 -9.61
N GLU A 177 6.26 -10.95 -9.69
CA GLU A 177 5.28 -11.82 -9.02
C GLU A 177 3.81 -11.52 -9.40
N GLY A 178 3.63 -11.01 -10.63
CA GLY A 178 2.35 -10.71 -11.27
C GLY A 178 2.09 -9.21 -11.36
N ASP A 179 1.72 -8.76 -12.55
CA ASP A 179 1.24 -7.40 -12.78
C ASP A 179 0.07 -7.07 -11.84
N ASN A 180 0.11 -5.88 -11.23
CA ASN A 180 -0.84 -5.48 -10.21
C ASN A 180 -2.31 -5.50 -10.69
N PHE A 181 -2.60 -5.12 -11.94
CA PHE A 181 -3.97 -5.14 -12.47
C PHE A 181 -4.41 -6.56 -12.81
N VAL A 182 -3.53 -7.38 -13.38
CA VAL A 182 -3.80 -8.80 -13.62
C VAL A 182 -4.13 -9.53 -12.31
N LEU A 183 -3.42 -9.22 -11.23
CA LEU A 183 -3.72 -9.78 -9.90
C LEU A 183 -5.07 -9.32 -9.37
N LEU A 184 -5.44 -8.05 -9.55
CA LEU A 184 -6.77 -7.56 -9.15
C LEU A 184 -7.90 -8.21 -9.96
N LEU A 185 -7.68 -8.55 -11.23
CA LEU A 185 -8.64 -9.32 -12.02
C LEU A 185 -8.86 -10.74 -11.46
N GLN A 186 -7.82 -11.36 -10.88
CA GLN A 186 -7.99 -12.65 -10.19
C GLN A 186 -8.90 -12.52 -8.95
N VAL A 187 -8.74 -11.43 -8.20
CA VAL A 187 -9.63 -11.10 -7.07
C VAL A 187 -11.05 -10.85 -7.55
N ALA A 188 -11.21 -10.08 -8.63
CA ALA A 188 -12.53 -9.82 -9.19
C ALA A 188 -13.25 -11.11 -9.61
N ARG A 189 -12.56 -12.06 -10.27
CA ARG A 189 -13.13 -13.39 -10.59
C ARG A 189 -13.58 -14.14 -9.34
N PHE A 190 -12.76 -14.11 -8.28
CA PHE A 190 -13.11 -14.72 -6.99
C PHE A 190 -14.35 -14.06 -6.38
N LEU A 191 -14.46 -12.73 -6.41
CA LEU A 191 -15.63 -12.00 -5.91
C LEU A 191 -16.89 -12.31 -6.74
N MET A 192 -16.81 -12.29 -8.06
CA MET A 192 -17.97 -12.62 -8.93
C MET A 192 -18.47 -14.04 -8.70
N LYS A 193 -17.56 -15.00 -8.52
CA LYS A 193 -17.90 -16.38 -8.15
C LYS A 193 -18.53 -16.47 -6.75
N THR A 194 -18.10 -15.63 -5.81
CA THR A 194 -18.68 -15.60 -4.47
C THR A 194 -20.10 -15.01 -4.51
N VAL A 195 -20.29 -13.93 -5.27
CA VAL A 195 -21.60 -13.30 -5.46
C VAL A 195 -22.59 -14.25 -6.14
N SER A 196 -22.17 -15.00 -7.16
CA SER A 196 -23.06 -15.98 -7.82
C SER A 196 -23.49 -17.15 -6.94
N GLN A 197 -22.82 -17.35 -5.80
CA GLN A 197 -23.16 -18.37 -4.81
C GLN A 197 -24.06 -17.82 -3.69
N LEU A 198 -24.33 -16.52 -3.64
CA LEU A 198 -25.27 -15.94 -2.69
C LEU A 198 -26.67 -16.52 -2.95
N GLY A 199 -27.33 -17.00 -1.90
CA GLY A 199 -28.62 -17.69 -2.00
C GLY A 199 -28.53 -19.20 -2.26
N SER A 200 -27.35 -19.77 -2.53
CA SER A 200 -27.16 -21.23 -2.72
C SER A 200 -27.15 -22.05 -1.42
N GLY A 201 -27.42 -21.43 -0.27
CA GLY A 201 -27.35 -22.05 1.06
C GLY A 201 -25.94 -22.18 1.64
N LYS A 202 -24.88 -21.98 0.83
CA LYS A 202 -23.49 -21.91 1.31
C LYS A 202 -23.19 -20.55 1.89
N LYS A 203 -22.86 -20.49 3.18
CA LYS A 203 -22.48 -19.23 3.84
C LYS A 203 -21.02 -18.87 3.49
N PRO A 204 -20.76 -17.67 2.95
CA PRO A 204 -19.40 -17.16 2.80
C PRO A 204 -18.67 -17.13 4.14
N VAL A 205 -17.37 -17.41 4.14
CA VAL A 205 -16.51 -17.41 5.32
C VAL A 205 -15.26 -16.57 5.07
N GLY A 206 -14.42 -16.39 6.09
CA GLY A 206 -13.16 -15.66 5.97
C GLY A 206 -13.38 -14.18 5.62
N THR A 207 -12.54 -13.65 4.74
CA THR A 207 -12.53 -12.25 4.29
C THR A 207 -13.76 -11.86 3.47
N VAL A 208 -14.48 -12.83 2.89
CA VAL A 208 -15.78 -12.61 2.24
C VAL A 208 -16.97 -12.93 3.14
N GLY A 209 -16.73 -13.23 4.42
CA GLY A 209 -17.80 -13.54 5.39
C GLY A 209 -18.86 -12.45 5.53
N TYR A 210 -18.48 -11.18 5.32
CA TYR A 210 -19.42 -10.05 5.31
C TYR A 210 -20.52 -10.20 4.25
N MET A 211 -20.25 -10.88 3.14
CA MET A 211 -21.25 -11.16 2.09
C MET A 211 -22.37 -12.10 2.58
N GLY A 212 -22.18 -12.80 3.70
CA GLY A 212 -23.27 -13.53 4.35
C GLY A 212 -24.38 -12.63 4.92
N ARG A 213 -24.11 -11.33 5.11
CA ARG A 213 -25.06 -10.31 5.57
C ARG A 213 -25.55 -9.41 4.43
N ILE A 214 -25.57 -9.92 3.20
CA ILE A 214 -25.81 -9.10 2.01
C ILE A 214 -27.15 -8.36 2.07
N GLU A 215 -28.22 -8.99 2.55
CA GLU A 215 -29.55 -8.37 2.65
C GLU A 215 -29.51 -7.08 3.47
N HIS A 216 -28.82 -7.13 4.62
CA HIS A 216 -28.61 -5.96 5.47
C HIS A 216 -27.70 -4.92 4.79
N LEU A 217 -26.55 -5.34 4.25
CA LEU A 217 -25.57 -4.42 3.66
C LEU A 217 -26.10 -3.69 2.41
N MET A 218 -27.03 -4.30 1.67
CA MET A 218 -27.72 -3.70 0.52
C MET A 218 -28.78 -2.66 0.93
N GLN A 219 -29.17 -2.61 2.21
CA GLN A 219 -30.22 -1.72 2.72
C GLN A 219 -29.76 -0.81 3.88
N CYS A 220 -28.55 -1.02 4.40
CA CYS A 220 -28.03 -0.29 5.55
C CYS A 220 -28.13 1.22 5.37
N ARG A 221 -28.29 1.90 6.51
CA ARG A 221 -28.06 3.34 6.64
C ARG A 221 -27.12 3.53 7.80
N CYS A 222 -26.10 4.35 7.58
CA CYS A 222 -25.12 4.70 8.58
C CYS A 222 -25.79 5.51 9.69
N ASP A 223 -25.58 5.13 10.94
CA ASP A 223 -26.14 5.81 12.12
C ASP A 223 -25.28 6.99 12.63
N VAL A 224 -24.24 7.38 11.88
CA VAL A 224 -23.37 8.50 12.24
C VAL A 224 -24.15 9.81 12.28
N GLN A 225 -24.09 10.51 13.42
CA GLN A 225 -24.70 11.83 13.60
C GLN A 225 -23.69 12.91 13.96
N ARG A 226 -22.54 12.53 14.53
CA ARG A 226 -21.44 13.40 14.95
C ARG A 226 -20.10 12.90 14.40
N ALA A 227 -19.09 13.77 14.38
CA ALA A 227 -17.76 13.43 13.85
C ALA A 227 -17.13 12.26 14.63
N GLU A 228 -17.32 12.22 15.95
CA GLU A 228 -16.75 11.21 16.84
C GLU A 228 -17.37 9.82 16.64
N ASP A 229 -18.57 9.72 16.06
CA ASP A 229 -19.21 8.44 15.77
C ASP A 229 -18.38 7.63 14.75
N TRP A 230 -17.61 8.30 13.90
CA TRP A 230 -16.68 7.65 12.97
C TRP A 230 -15.52 6.94 13.67
N LEU A 231 -15.26 7.20 14.95
CA LEU A 231 -14.25 6.46 15.72
C LEU A 231 -14.74 5.09 16.18
N LYS A 232 -16.03 4.78 16.02
CA LYS A 232 -16.60 3.47 16.34
C LYS A 232 -16.16 2.46 15.28
N PRO A 233 -15.44 1.38 15.66
CA PRO A 233 -14.99 0.38 14.69
C PRO A 233 -16.13 -0.26 13.89
N SER A 234 -17.30 -0.45 14.52
CA SER A 234 -18.48 -0.98 13.85
C SER A 234 -18.99 -0.09 12.71
N ALA A 235 -19.00 1.24 12.91
CA ALA A 235 -19.43 2.20 11.89
C ALA A 235 -18.48 2.22 10.70
N ILE A 236 -17.16 2.15 10.95
CA ILE A 236 -16.15 2.03 9.89
C ILE A 236 -16.32 0.71 9.14
N LEU A 237 -16.41 -0.42 9.83
CA LEU A 237 -16.51 -1.73 9.19
C LEU A 237 -17.76 -1.83 8.33
N GLU A 238 -18.92 -1.46 8.85
CA GLU A 238 -20.19 -1.51 8.10
C GLU A 238 -20.14 -0.64 6.84
N ALA A 239 -19.55 0.55 6.93
CA ALA A 239 -19.35 1.44 5.77
C ALA A 239 -18.51 0.78 4.67
N PHE A 240 -17.38 0.16 5.02
CA PHE A 240 -16.49 -0.51 4.06
C PHE A 240 -17.07 -1.82 3.53
N GLU A 241 -17.76 -2.59 4.38
CA GLU A 241 -18.48 -3.81 4.00
C GLU A 241 -19.60 -3.48 3.02
N ALA A 242 -20.41 -2.45 3.30
CA ALA A 242 -21.48 -2.00 2.41
C ALA A 242 -20.95 -1.53 1.06
N ARG A 243 -19.86 -0.76 1.04
CA ARG A 243 -19.18 -0.34 -0.19
C ARG A 243 -18.73 -1.55 -1.01
N ALA A 244 -17.92 -2.43 -0.41
CA ALA A 244 -17.36 -3.58 -1.13
C ALA A 244 -18.46 -4.56 -1.60
N ALA A 245 -19.50 -4.78 -0.78
CA ALA A 245 -20.64 -5.62 -1.11
C ALA A 245 -21.43 -5.06 -2.30
N ARG A 246 -21.87 -3.81 -2.22
CA ARG A 246 -22.72 -3.19 -3.26
C ARG A 246 -21.99 -3.06 -4.58
N MET A 247 -20.69 -2.71 -4.56
CA MET A 247 -19.88 -2.70 -5.77
C MET A 247 -19.80 -4.10 -6.39
N SER A 248 -19.49 -5.13 -5.60
CA SER A 248 -19.37 -6.51 -6.09
C SER A 248 -20.70 -7.01 -6.69
N VAL A 249 -21.82 -6.75 -6.02
CA VAL A 249 -23.16 -7.13 -6.52
C VAL A 249 -23.51 -6.38 -7.80
N ALA A 250 -23.34 -5.07 -7.85
CA ALA A 250 -23.63 -4.28 -9.04
C ALA A 250 -22.79 -4.73 -10.26
N ARG A 251 -21.52 -5.09 -10.04
CA ARG A 251 -20.67 -5.59 -11.13
C ARG A 251 -21.08 -7.00 -11.58
N ALA A 252 -21.49 -7.87 -10.66
CA ALA A 252 -22.03 -9.19 -10.99
C ALA A 252 -23.35 -9.07 -11.79
N GLU A 253 -24.23 -8.15 -11.41
CA GLU A 253 -25.47 -7.86 -12.14
C GLU A 253 -25.18 -7.35 -13.55
N ASN A 254 -24.23 -6.43 -13.72
CA ASN A 254 -23.82 -5.95 -15.04
C ASN A 254 -23.20 -7.08 -15.89
N LEU A 255 -22.38 -7.93 -15.28
CA LEU A 255 -21.79 -9.09 -15.96
C LEU A 255 -22.87 -10.06 -16.45
N SER A 256 -23.96 -10.23 -15.69
CA SER A 256 -25.06 -11.14 -16.04
C SER A 256 -25.86 -10.68 -17.28
N LYS A 257 -25.70 -9.42 -17.71
CA LYS A 257 -26.34 -8.88 -18.93
C LYS A 257 -25.66 -9.33 -20.22
N PHE A 258 -24.44 -9.87 -20.14
CA PHE A 258 -23.71 -10.37 -21.30
C PHE A 258 -24.03 -11.85 -21.53
N ALA A 259 -24.28 -12.22 -22.79
CA ALA A 259 -24.51 -13.61 -23.16
C ALA A 259 -23.26 -14.48 -22.96
N ASN A 260 -22.07 -13.91 -23.23
CA ASN A 260 -20.78 -14.53 -22.98
C ASN A 260 -20.11 -13.90 -21.75
N SER A 261 -19.94 -14.68 -20.69
CA SER A 261 -19.36 -14.18 -19.43
C SER A 261 -17.90 -13.75 -19.56
N GLU A 262 -17.09 -14.33 -20.45
CA GLU A 262 -15.70 -13.92 -20.62
C GLU A 262 -15.59 -12.61 -21.40
N GLU A 263 -16.45 -12.40 -22.40
CA GLU A 263 -16.55 -11.13 -23.12
C GLU A 263 -17.00 -10.01 -22.18
N GLY A 264 -18.05 -10.25 -21.39
CA GLY A 264 -18.49 -9.29 -20.37
C GLY A 264 -17.44 -9.02 -19.30
N PHE A 265 -16.65 -10.03 -18.90
CA PHE A 265 -15.56 -9.83 -17.94
C PHE A 265 -14.44 -8.96 -18.51
N ALA A 266 -14.10 -9.14 -19.79
CA ALA A 266 -13.11 -8.31 -20.47
C ALA A 266 -13.60 -6.85 -20.60
N GLU A 267 -14.85 -6.66 -21.04
CA GLU A 267 -15.48 -5.34 -21.21
C GLU A 267 -15.58 -4.58 -19.88
N LEU A 268 -15.99 -5.26 -18.81
CA LEU A 268 -16.16 -4.66 -17.47
C LEU A 268 -14.89 -4.72 -16.60
N SER A 269 -13.73 -5.05 -17.18
CA SER A 269 -12.50 -5.33 -16.43
C SER A 269 -12.06 -4.15 -15.54
N ALA A 270 -12.19 -2.91 -16.01
CA ALA A 270 -11.89 -1.72 -15.22
C ALA A 270 -12.79 -1.59 -13.97
N ASP A 271 -14.10 -1.73 -14.16
CA ASP A 271 -15.10 -1.70 -13.07
C ASP A 271 -14.91 -2.83 -12.06
N LEU A 272 -14.53 -4.00 -12.56
CA LEU A 272 -14.26 -5.20 -11.76
C LEU A 272 -13.02 -5.03 -10.88
N VAL A 273 -11.98 -4.36 -11.40
CA VAL A 273 -10.79 -4.01 -10.63
C VAL A 273 -11.12 -3.07 -9.48
N GLU A 274 -11.99 -2.08 -9.68
CA GLU A 274 -12.42 -1.18 -8.59
C GLU A 274 -13.11 -1.93 -7.45
N ALA A 275 -13.99 -2.88 -7.77
CA ALA A 275 -14.62 -3.74 -6.76
C ALA A 275 -13.60 -4.60 -6.00
N ALA A 276 -12.60 -5.13 -6.70
CA ALA A 276 -11.49 -5.86 -6.08
C ALA A 276 -10.66 -4.97 -5.15
N VAL A 277 -10.36 -3.73 -5.54
CA VAL A 277 -9.65 -2.75 -4.70
C VAL A 277 -10.46 -2.42 -3.45
N ALA A 278 -11.77 -2.15 -3.57
CA ALA A 278 -12.64 -1.89 -2.42
C ALA A 278 -12.64 -3.05 -1.42
N HIS A 279 -12.69 -4.29 -1.90
CA HIS A 279 -12.58 -5.48 -1.07
C HIS A 279 -11.21 -5.59 -0.37
N CYS A 280 -10.11 -5.36 -1.08
CA CYS A 280 -8.77 -5.39 -0.50
C CYS A 280 -8.57 -4.30 0.57
N GLN A 281 -9.12 -3.10 0.35
CA GLN A 281 -9.11 -2.01 1.33
C GLN A 281 -9.89 -2.39 2.60
N LEU A 282 -11.06 -3.02 2.46
CA LEU A 282 -11.83 -3.56 3.59
C LEU A 282 -11.01 -4.59 4.39
N ILE A 283 -10.25 -5.47 3.73
CA ILE A 283 -9.38 -6.42 4.44
C ILE A 283 -8.36 -5.66 5.29
N ILE A 284 -7.65 -4.67 4.75
CA ILE A 284 -6.63 -3.93 5.50
C ILE A 284 -7.26 -3.17 6.69
N VAL A 285 -8.39 -2.50 6.47
CA VAL A 285 -9.12 -1.79 7.54
C VAL A 285 -9.56 -2.75 8.64
N SER A 286 -10.14 -3.90 8.29
CA SER A 286 -10.58 -4.89 9.28
C SER A 286 -9.41 -5.47 10.06
N LYS A 287 -8.28 -5.77 9.42
CA LYS A 287 -7.09 -6.29 10.12
C LYS A 287 -6.40 -5.27 11.02
N PHE A 288 -6.44 -3.99 10.65
CA PHE A 288 -5.99 -2.94 11.57
C PHE A 288 -6.92 -2.83 12.79
N ILE A 289 -8.24 -2.82 12.58
CA ILE A 289 -9.23 -2.81 13.67
C ILE A 289 -9.04 -4.03 14.60
N GLU A 290 -8.91 -5.22 14.05
CA GLU A 290 -8.64 -6.45 14.82
C GLU A 290 -7.33 -6.34 15.61
N LYS A 291 -6.27 -5.78 15.03
CA LYS A 291 -4.99 -5.59 15.72
C LYS A 291 -5.14 -4.66 16.92
N VAL A 292 -5.79 -3.51 16.76
CA VAL A 292 -5.97 -2.56 17.88
C VAL A 292 -6.95 -3.06 18.94
N GLN A 293 -7.75 -4.10 18.67
CA GLN A 293 -8.56 -4.75 19.70
C GLN A 293 -7.75 -5.68 20.61
N GLN A 294 -6.56 -6.11 20.20
CA GLN A 294 -5.68 -6.95 21.00
C GLN A 294 -5.13 -6.20 22.23
N ASP A 295 -4.54 -6.96 23.15
CA ASP A 295 -3.76 -6.38 24.24
C ASP A 295 -2.41 -5.89 23.70
N ILE A 296 -2.19 -4.58 23.76
CA ILE A 296 -0.98 -3.92 23.27
C ILE A 296 -0.34 -3.21 24.46
N PRO A 297 0.78 -3.73 24.98
CA PRO A 297 1.43 -3.15 26.14
C PRO A 297 2.05 -1.80 25.80
N GLY A 298 2.17 -0.95 26.82
CA GLY A 298 2.80 0.38 26.71
C GLY A 298 1.80 1.52 26.82
N LYS A 299 2.14 2.50 27.69
CA LYS A 299 1.27 3.65 27.96
C LYS A 299 1.08 4.48 26.69
N GLY A 300 -0.17 4.61 26.25
CA GLY A 300 -0.54 5.43 25.09
C GLY A 300 -0.27 4.80 23.72
N VAL A 301 0.41 3.64 23.64
CA VAL A 301 0.73 2.96 22.37
C VAL A 301 -0.54 2.56 21.64
N LYS A 302 -1.43 1.83 22.32
CA LYS A 302 -2.73 1.41 21.79
C LYS A 302 -3.53 2.60 21.25
N HIS A 303 -3.59 3.69 22.02
CA HIS A 303 -4.30 4.90 21.62
C HIS A 303 -3.75 5.52 20.34
N GLN A 304 -2.41 5.63 20.19
CA GLN A 304 -1.83 6.15 18.95
C GLN A 304 -2.11 5.22 17.75
N LEU A 305 -2.11 3.90 17.95
CA LEU A 305 -2.47 2.95 16.91
C LEU A 305 -3.95 3.05 16.52
N GLU A 306 -4.87 3.28 17.47
CA GLU A 306 -6.28 3.56 17.21
C GLU A 306 -6.46 4.86 16.40
N VAL A 307 -5.72 5.91 16.73
CA VAL A 307 -5.70 7.16 15.96
C VAL A 307 -5.25 6.90 14.53
N LEU A 308 -4.14 6.18 14.33
CA LEU A 308 -3.66 5.83 12.98
C LEU A 308 -4.64 4.94 12.22
N CYS A 309 -5.28 3.96 12.88
CA CYS A 309 -6.31 3.12 12.29
C CYS A 309 -7.46 3.96 11.73
N ASN A 310 -7.95 4.92 12.52
CA ASN A 310 -9.00 5.83 12.11
C ASN A 310 -8.54 6.80 11.01
N VAL A 311 -7.29 7.28 11.05
CA VAL A 311 -6.71 8.08 9.95
C VAL A 311 -6.71 7.29 8.64
N TYR A 312 -6.26 6.04 8.65
CA TYR A 312 -6.23 5.19 7.46
C TYR A 312 -7.63 4.98 6.87
N ALA A 313 -8.60 4.59 7.72
CA ALA A 313 -9.96 4.33 7.29
C ALA A 313 -10.66 5.60 6.76
N LEU A 314 -10.61 6.71 7.49
CA LEU A 314 -11.29 7.95 7.09
C LEU A 314 -10.60 8.63 5.90
N PHE A 315 -9.29 8.47 5.73
CA PHE A 315 -8.61 8.90 4.52
C PHE A 315 -9.10 8.15 3.28
N LEU A 316 -9.23 6.82 3.36
CA LEU A 316 -9.77 6.03 2.25
C LEU A 316 -11.24 6.35 1.98
N LEU A 317 -12.03 6.62 3.03
CA LEU A 317 -13.41 7.09 2.88
C LEU A 317 -13.46 8.40 2.10
N HIS A 318 -12.60 9.37 2.45
CA HIS A 318 -12.52 10.64 1.74
C HIS A 318 -12.04 10.47 0.29
N LYS A 319 -10.97 9.68 0.07
CA LYS A 319 -10.39 9.43 -1.27
C LYS A 319 -11.39 8.77 -2.22
N HIS A 320 -12.19 7.85 -1.72
CA HIS A 320 -13.18 7.09 -2.50
C HIS A 320 -14.62 7.52 -2.20
N GLN A 321 -14.82 8.78 -1.80
CA GLN A 321 -16.11 9.26 -1.29
C GLN A 321 -17.28 9.01 -2.24
N GLY A 322 -17.05 9.09 -3.56
CA GLY A 322 -18.08 8.79 -4.56
C GLY A 322 -18.64 7.37 -4.45
N GLU A 323 -17.78 6.38 -4.19
CA GLU A 323 -18.16 4.97 -4.04
C GLU A 323 -18.98 4.74 -2.76
N PHE A 324 -18.61 5.41 -1.66
CA PHE A 324 -19.37 5.36 -0.41
C PHE A 324 -20.74 6.04 -0.54
N LEU A 325 -20.83 7.18 -1.24
CA LEU A 325 -22.10 7.86 -1.48
C LEU A 325 -23.01 7.08 -2.44
N ALA A 326 -22.44 6.40 -3.45
CA ALA A 326 -23.20 5.56 -4.37
C ALA A 326 -23.94 4.41 -3.65
N THR A 327 -23.48 4.01 -2.46
CA THR A 327 -24.20 3.04 -1.63
C THR A 327 -25.53 3.56 -1.08
N SER A 328 -25.74 4.88 -1.00
CA SER A 328 -26.82 5.51 -0.22
C SER A 328 -26.88 5.13 1.27
N CYS A 329 -25.95 4.31 1.77
CA CYS A 329 -25.81 3.98 3.18
C CYS A 329 -25.15 5.15 3.94
N ILE A 330 -24.24 5.88 3.29
CA ILE A 330 -23.62 7.10 3.81
C ILE A 330 -24.15 8.32 3.06
N THR A 331 -24.51 9.37 3.81
CA THR A 331 -24.95 10.65 3.25
C THR A 331 -23.80 11.64 3.07
N PRO A 332 -23.95 12.68 2.21
CA PRO A 332 -22.95 13.74 2.09
C PRO A 332 -22.61 14.43 3.42
N LYS A 333 -23.61 14.60 4.30
CA LYS A 333 -23.42 15.16 5.64
C LYS A 333 -22.50 14.28 6.49
N GLN A 334 -22.71 12.96 6.48
CA GLN A 334 -21.87 12.00 7.22
C GLN A 334 -20.46 11.92 6.66
N ALA A 335 -20.29 12.02 5.34
CA ALA A 335 -18.98 12.12 4.72
C ALA A 335 -18.25 13.43 5.11
N SER A 336 -18.97 14.55 5.23
CA SER A 336 -18.40 15.79 5.78
C SER A 336 -17.94 15.62 7.23
N LEU A 337 -18.75 14.94 8.07
CA LEU A 337 -18.36 14.62 9.45
C LEU A 337 -17.11 13.72 9.51
N ALA A 338 -16.94 12.79 8.56
CA ALA A 338 -15.71 11.99 8.44
C ALA A 338 -14.49 12.88 8.17
N ASN A 339 -14.64 13.88 7.27
CA ASN A 339 -13.57 14.82 6.97
C ASN A 339 -13.21 15.70 8.17
N ASP A 340 -14.21 16.11 8.98
CA ASP A 340 -14.00 16.89 10.20
C ASP A 340 -13.24 16.06 11.24
N GLN A 341 -13.64 14.80 11.42
CA GLN A 341 -12.95 13.87 12.30
C GLN A 341 -11.51 13.60 11.83
N LEU A 342 -11.30 13.42 10.53
CA LEU A 342 -9.97 13.20 9.94
C LEU A 342 -9.03 14.40 10.21
N ARG A 343 -9.52 15.64 10.07
CA ARG A 343 -8.72 16.85 10.40
C ARG A 343 -8.36 16.93 11.88
N THR A 344 -9.25 16.49 12.75
CA THR A 344 -9.03 16.40 14.20
C THR A 344 -7.97 15.34 14.52
N LEU A 345 -8.05 14.16 13.90
CA LEU A 345 -7.06 13.10 14.07
C LEU A 345 -5.67 13.55 13.60
N TYR A 346 -5.56 14.32 12.51
CA TYR A 346 -4.27 14.90 12.13
C TYR A 346 -3.65 15.79 13.22
N SER A 347 -4.47 16.58 13.91
CA SER A 347 -3.98 17.36 15.06
C SER A 347 -3.49 16.48 16.21
N GLN A 348 -4.09 15.30 16.41
CA GLN A 348 -3.68 14.34 17.45
C GLN A 348 -2.40 13.57 17.08
N VAL A 349 -2.21 13.25 15.79
CA VAL A 349 -0.98 12.61 15.28
C VAL A 349 0.21 13.57 15.34
N ARG A 350 -0.01 14.86 15.03
CA ARG A 350 1.06 15.86 14.92
C ARG A 350 2.08 15.88 16.07
N PRO A 351 1.71 15.91 17.36
CA PRO A 351 2.69 15.90 18.44
C PRO A 351 3.46 14.57 18.57
N ASN A 352 2.89 13.47 18.08
CA ASN A 352 3.47 12.12 18.17
C ASN A 352 4.20 11.68 16.89
N ALA A 353 4.15 12.48 15.81
CA ALA A 353 4.62 12.09 14.49
C ALA A 353 6.09 11.62 14.47
N ILE A 354 6.98 12.31 15.21
CA ILE A 354 8.40 11.93 15.30
C ILE A 354 8.56 10.60 16.04
N SER A 355 7.93 10.45 17.21
CA SER A 355 7.98 9.20 17.98
C SER A 355 7.42 8.01 17.20
N LEU A 356 6.38 8.23 16.40
CA LEU A 356 5.79 7.19 15.54
C LEU A 356 6.72 6.72 14.44
N VAL A 357 7.60 7.58 13.90
CA VAL A 357 8.61 7.15 12.91
C VAL A 357 9.91 6.68 13.53
N ASP A 358 10.23 7.14 14.74
CA ASP A 358 11.37 6.62 15.52
C ASP A 358 11.11 5.20 16.02
N ALA A 359 9.84 4.83 16.23
CA ALA A 359 9.43 3.46 16.56
C ALA A 359 9.78 2.43 15.47
N PHE A 360 10.04 2.87 14.22
CA PHE A 360 10.57 1.98 13.18
C PHE A 360 12.02 1.57 13.43
N ASN A 361 12.74 2.30 14.29
CA ASN A 361 14.09 2.01 14.75
C ASN A 361 15.12 1.86 13.61
N TYR A 362 14.98 2.69 12.56
CA TYR A 362 15.94 2.72 11.46
C TYR A 362 17.18 3.54 11.82
N THR A 363 18.35 2.96 11.55
CA THR A 363 19.62 3.66 11.63
C THR A 363 19.78 4.62 10.46
N ASP A 364 20.55 5.70 10.65
CA ASP A 364 20.89 6.64 9.57
C ASP A 364 21.52 5.92 8.37
N HIS A 365 22.33 4.88 8.62
CA HIS A 365 22.94 4.05 7.58
C HIS A 365 21.89 3.34 6.72
N TYR A 366 20.90 2.70 7.34
CA TYR A 366 19.85 2.00 6.60
C TYR A 366 18.87 2.96 5.90
N LEU A 367 18.59 4.13 6.50
CA LEU A 367 17.80 5.17 5.84
C LEU A 367 18.52 5.76 4.63
N GLY A 368 19.86 5.85 4.67
CA GLY A 368 20.65 6.41 3.57
C GLY A 368 20.22 7.83 3.20
N SER A 369 19.76 8.61 4.18
CA SER A 369 19.08 9.89 3.95
C SER A 369 19.62 10.99 4.84
N ILE A 370 20.05 12.09 4.22
CA ILE A 370 20.45 13.30 4.93
C ILE A 370 19.23 14.04 5.48
N LEU A 371 18.11 14.03 4.76
CA LEU A 371 16.88 14.70 5.19
C LEU A 371 16.22 13.97 6.36
N GLY A 372 16.36 12.64 6.40
CA GLY A 372 15.79 11.76 7.42
C GLY A 372 16.71 11.44 8.60
N ARG A 373 17.81 12.17 8.78
CA ARG A 373 18.75 11.91 9.89
C ARG A 373 18.05 11.97 11.24
N TYR A 374 18.44 11.06 12.13
CA TYR A 374 17.88 10.98 13.49
C TYR A 374 18.04 12.28 14.29
N ASP A 375 19.19 12.94 14.15
CA ASP A 375 19.52 14.17 14.88
C ASP A 375 18.88 15.45 14.30
N GLY A 376 18.21 15.35 13.13
CA GLY A 376 17.65 16.51 12.44
C GLY A 376 18.69 17.50 11.89
N ASN A 377 19.98 17.17 11.89
CA ASN A 377 21.07 18.04 11.45
C ASN A 377 21.21 18.03 9.92
N VAL A 378 20.17 18.51 9.24
CA VAL A 378 19.99 18.36 7.78
C VAL A 378 20.89 19.30 6.99
N TYR A 379 20.84 20.61 7.22
CA TYR A 379 21.47 21.59 6.33
C TYR A 379 23.00 21.51 6.30
N PRO A 380 23.72 21.39 7.42
CA PRO A 380 25.16 21.20 7.38
C PRO A 380 25.56 19.92 6.66
N LYS A 381 24.78 18.85 6.81
CA LYS A 381 25.05 17.56 6.14
C LYS A 381 24.73 17.59 4.66
N LEU A 382 23.71 18.34 4.22
CA LEU A 382 23.47 18.58 2.80
C LEU A 382 24.67 19.28 2.16
N TYR A 383 25.20 20.31 2.84
CA TYR A 383 26.38 21.02 2.37
C TYR A 383 27.61 20.12 2.31
N GLU A 384 27.88 19.34 3.36
CA GLU A 384 28.99 18.37 3.39
C GLU A 384 28.88 17.32 2.27
N ALA A 385 27.67 16.85 1.97
CA ALA A 385 27.47 15.86 0.92
C ALA A 385 27.63 16.43 -0.49
N ALA A 386 27.24 17.69 -0.72
CA ALA A 386 27.45 18.34 -2.01
C ALA A 386 28.94 18.38 -2.38
N TRP A 387 29.82 18.66 -1.41
CA TRP A 387 31.28 18.66 -1.61
C TRP A 387 31.88 17.29 -1.96
N LYS A 388 31.15 16.19 -1.76
CA LYS A 388 31.59 14.84 -2.13
C LYS A 388 31.20 14.45 -3.56
N ASP A 389 30.47 15.31 -4.26
CA ASP A 389 30.15 15.08 -5.66
C ASP A 389 31.43 15.19 -6.51
N PRO A 390 31.75 14.21 -7.39
CA PRO A 390 32.96 14.24 -8.21
C PRO A 390 33.09 15.48 -9.10
N LEU A 391 31.98 16.15 -9.42
CA LEU A 391 31.99 17.40 -10.18
C LEU A 391 32.70 18.54 -9.41
N ASN A 392 32.81 18.41 -8.08
CA ASN A 392 33.52 19.36 -7.22
C ASN A 392 34.99 19.00 -6.98
N ASP A 393 35.53 17.94 -7.60
CA ASP A 393 36.95 17.58 -7.52
C ASP A 393 37.84 18.69 -8.13
N SER A 394 37.31 19.47 -9.07
CA SER A 394 37.96 20.63 -9.64
C SER A 394 37.03 21.85 -9.68
N VAL A 395 37.56 23.04 -9.39
CA VAL A 395 36.80 24.30 -9.47
C VAL A 395 36.47 24.67 -10.91
N VAL A 396 37.37 24.33 -11.84
CA VAL A 396 37.14 24.48 -13.28
C VAL A 396 36.71 23.12 -13.82
N PRO A 397 35.52 23.00 -14.44
CA PRO A 397 35.03 21.72 -14.91
C PRO A 397 35.86 21.26 -16.12
N ASP A 398 36.01 19.94 -16.24
CA ASP A 398 36.55 19.33 -17.44
C ASP A 398 35.73 19.75 -18.69
N GLY A 399 36.42 19.98 -19.80
CA GLY A 399 35.83 20.54 -21.02
C GLY A 399 35.64 22.07 -21.02
N TYR A 400 35.95 22.79 -19.93
CA TYR A 400 35.89 24.26 -19.95
C TYR A 400 36.79 24.85 -21.03
N HIS A 401 38.02 24.36 -21.20
CA HIS A 401 38.98 24.94 -22.13
C HIS A 401 38.63 24.68 -23.60
N GLU A 402 38.04 23.52 -23.88
CA GLU A 402 37.70 23.03 -25.21
C GLU A 402 36.35 23.58 -25.70
N TYR A 403 35.36 23.64 -24.81
CA TYR A 403 33.98 23.87 -25.19
C TYR A 403 33.44 25.22 -24.70
N ILE A 404 33.82 25.68 -23.50
CA ILE A 404 33.24 26.90 -22.91
C ILE A 404 34.09 28.13 -23.24
N ARG A 405 35.41 28.05 -23.02
CA ARG A 405 36.34 29.17 -23.20
C ARG A 405 36.32 29.74 -24.63
N PRO A 406 36.28 28.92 -25.72
CA PRO A 406 36.23 29.46 -27.07
C PRO A 406 34.92 30.18 -27.37
N ILE A 407 33.78 29.68 -26.86
CA ILE A 407 32.47 30.33 -27.00
C ILE A 407 32.48 31.70 -26.32
N LEU A 408 32.93 31.76 -25.05
CA LEU A 408 33.03 33.02 -24.30
C LEU A 408 33.96 34.05 -24.97
N LYS A 409 35.00 33.58 -25.67
CA LYS A 409 35.94 34.44 -26.42
C LYS A 409 35.53 34.72 -27.86
N GLN A 410 34.36 34.24 -28.31
CA GLN A 410 33.91 34.29 -29.71
C GLN A 410 34.89 33.67 -30.72
N GLN A 411 35.70 32.70 -30.28
CA GLN A 411 36.68 31.97 -31.07
C GLN A 411 36.08 30.66 -31.61
N LEU A 412 34.92 30.75 -32.26
CA LEU A 412 34.12 29.60 -32.67
C LEU A 412 34.82 28.70 -33.71
N ARG A 413 35.76 29.23 -34.50
CA ARG A 413 36.55 28.44 -35.47
C ARG A 413 37.57 27.49 -34.81
N THR A 414 37.88 27.70 -33.54
CA THR A 414 38.82 26.87 -32.75
C THR A 414 38.13 26.02 -31.70
N ALA A 415 36.79 26.08 -31.60
CA ALA A 415 36.03 25.18 -30.74
C ALA A 415 35.99 23.78 -31.39
N LYS A 416 36.32 22.74 -30.61
CA LYS A 416 36.05 21.35 -31.01
C LYS A 416 34.57 21.08 -30.69
N LEU A 417 33.66 21.46 -31.59
CA LEU A 417 32.25 21.06 -31.51
C LEU A 417 32.02 19.78 -32.33
#